data_AF-A0A956TRY9-F1
#
_entry.id   AF-A0A956TRY9-F1
#
_cell.length_a   1.000
_cell.length_b   1.000
_cell.length_c   1.000
_cell.angle_alpha   90.00
_cell.angle_beta   90.00
_cell.angle_gamma   90.00
#
_symmetry.space_group_name_H-M   'P 1'
#
loop_
_entity.id
_entity.type
_entity.pdbx_description
1 polymer ?
#
loop_
_entity_poly.entity_id
_entity_poly.type
_entity_poly.pdbx_seq_one_letter_code
_entity_poly.pdbx_strand_id
1 'polypeptide(L)'
;MRKQNGNIIALVSFMIAVTAVLFLIAMSYGGLVFMQNRVRASADEIALVGARKLNEMDRIGQMNNMVARCRQLVFSSSKQYNEAMSLYPQISHLAKDLYDETTLSAVELESQRHHLRLVAEAEAKDAMQQKFLSIMATYPMDLPWLSVEIPVMDELKVGKLKDVQCNVERLKNIDELVAYDQSQSYVSSDPGLKLYRESIDAKLPGADSSLTFKLASLAPPVENTVSPARMVLAGLFADVPGDQLPSATKVKISLAMSTGLGPHAENTMSAEGTASATGACPQM
;
A
#
# COMPACT_ATOMS: atom_id res chain seq x y z
N MET A 1 -50.34 60.99 16.10
CA MET A 1 -49.10 60.57 15.39
C MET A 1 -48.43 59.39 16.11
N ARG A 2 -48.98 58.16 16.03
CA ARG A 2 -48.42 56.99 16.73
C ARG A 2 -48.52 55.66 15.94
N LYS A 3 -48.59 55.71 14.61
CA LYS A 3 -48.76 54.53 13.72
C LYS A 3 -47.58 54.21 12.78
N GLN A 4 -46.53 55.02 12.72
CA GLN A 4 -45.38 54.77 11.81
C GLN A 4 -44.26 53.89 12.40
N ASN A 5 -44.18 53.73 13.73
CA ASN A 5 -43.09 52.99 14.36
C ASN A 5 -43.30 51.46 14.38
N GLY A 6 -44.53 50.97 14.19
CA GLY A 6 -44.85 49.53 14.21
C GLY A 6 -44.35 48.77 12.98
N ASN A 7 -44.28 49.45 11.82
CA ASN A 7 -43.87 48.82 10.57
C ASN A 7 -42.34 48.61 10.48
N ILE A 8 -41.57 49.49 11.13
CA ILE A 8 -40.10 49.41 11.18
C ILE A 8 -39.66 48.22 12.05
N ILE A 9 -40.32 47.98 13.19
CA ILE A 9 -40.00 46.85 14.07
C ILE A 9 -40.29 45.52 13.35
N ALA A 10 -41.43 45.41 12.65
CA ALA A 10 -41.76 44.20 11.88
C ALA A 10 -40.72 43.91 10.78
N LEU A 11 -40.27 44.94 10.05
CA LEU A 11 -39.28 44.80 8.99
C LEU A 11 -37.88 44.43 9.53
N VAL A 12 -37.48 45.01 10.67
CA VAL A 12 -36.21 44.65 11.34
C VAL A 12 -36.25 43.22 11.87
N SER A 13 -37.35 42.81 12.53
CA SER A 13 -37.51 41.43 12.99
C SER A 13 -37.50 40.42 11.85
N PHE A 14 -38.11 40.75 10.71
CA PHE A 14 -38.05 39.92 9.51
C PHE A 14 -36.63 39.79 8.97
N MET A 15 -35.89 40.91 8.87
CA MET A 15 -34.49 40.89 8.43
C MET A 15 -33.59 40.07 9.37
N ILE A 16 -33.78 40.18 10.69
CA ILE A 16 -33.05 39.37 11.68
C ILE A 16 -33.38 37.88 11.48
N ALA A 17 -34.65 37.53 11.29
CA ALA A 17 -35.06 36.14 11.06
C ALA A 17 -34.45 35.57 9.77
N VAL A 18 -34.50 36.31 8.66
CA VAL A 18 -33.87 35.91 7.39
C VAL A 18 -32.36 35.74 7.56
N THR A 19 -31.70 36.67 8.24
CA THR A 19 -30.25 36.60 8.50
C THR A 19 -29.90 35.40 9.37
N ALA A 20 -30.70 35.11 10.41
CA ALA A 20 -30.51 33.94 11.27
C ALA A 20 -30.67 32.63 10.50
N VAL A 21 -31.66 32.53 9.61
CA VAL A 21 -31.84 31.36 8.74
C VAL A 21 -30.67 31.19 7.77
N LEU A 22 -30.21 32.26 7.11
CA LEU A 22 -29.04 32.21 6.23
C LEU A 22 -27.79 31.77 6.99
N PHE A 23 -27.61 32.24 8.23
CA PHE A 23 -26.49 31.84 9.08
C PHE A 23 -26.57 30.35 9.46
N LEU A 24 -27.75 29.83 9.80
CA LEU A 24 -27.95 28.41 10.08
C LEU A 24 -27.65 27.52 8.87
N ILE A 25 -28.05 27.94 7.67
CA ILE A 25 -27.73 27.23 6.42
C ILE A 25 -26.21 27.21 6.19
N ALA A 26 -25.55 28.36 6.35
CA ALA A 26 -24.10 28.47 6.20
C ALA A 26 -23.35 27.59 7.21
N MET A 27 -23.79 27.57 8.47
CA MET A 27 -23.23 26.73 9.53
C MET A 27 -23.45 25.23 9.27
N SER A 28 -24.62 24.85 8.75
CA SER A 28 -24.93 23.46 8.38
C SER A 28 -24.02 22.98 7.24
N TYR A 29 -23.91 23.77 6.16
CA TYR A 29 -23.02 23.44 5.04
C TYR A 29 -21.55 23.41 5.47
N GLY A 30 -21.11 24.38 6.26
CA GLY A 30 -19.76 24.42 6.83
C GLY A 30 -19.44 23.20 7.69
N GLY A 31 -20.41 22.76 8.52
CA GLY A 31 -20.30 21.54 9.32
C GLY A 31 -20.17 20.27 8.47
N LEU A 32 -20.96 20.15 7.39
CA LEU A 32 -20.87 19.01 6.47
C LEU A 32 -19.50 18.94 5.78
N VAL A 33 -18.99 20.06 5.26
CA VAL A 33 -17.66 20.12 4.62
C VAL A 33 -16.55 19.81 5.63
N PHE A 34 -16.66 20.33 6.85
CA PHE A 34 -15.72 20.01 7.92
C PHE A 34 -15.67 18.50 8.21
N MET A 35 -16.83 17.86 8.31
CA MET A 35 -16.93 16.44 8.58
C MET A 35 -16.45 15.58 7.40
N GLN A 36 -16.75 15.97 6.16
CA GLN A 36 -16.22 15.31 4.98
C GLN A 36 -14.68 15.35 4.95
N ASN A 37 -14.08 16.50 5.22
CA ASN A 37 -12.62 16.65 5.29
C ASN A 37 -12.02 15.84 6.44
N ARG A 38 -12.71 15.80 7.60
CA ARG A 38 -12.27 15.03 8.77
C ARG A 38 -12.29 13.52 8.51
N VAL A 39 -13.37 12.99 7.94
CA VAL A 39 -13.50 11.56 7.58
C VAL A 39 -12.43 11.16 6.58
N ARG A 40 -12.19 12.01 5.56
CA ARG A 40 -11.12 11.77 4.59
C ARG A 40 -9.74 11.76 5.23
N ALA A 41 -9.43 12.76 6.06
CA ALA A 41 -8.15 12.82 6.77
C ALA A 41 -7.94 11.60 7.70
N SER A 42 -9.01 11.11 8.34
CA SER A 42 -8.95 9.90 9.16
C SER A 42 -8.72 8.64 8.33
N ALA A 43 -9.43 8.47 7.20
CA ALA A 43 -9.20 7.35 6.30
C ALA A 43 -7.76 7.33 5.77
N ASP A 44 -7.24 8.51 5.44
CA ASP A 44 -5.86 8.70 4.99
C ASP A 44 -4.85 8.32 6.09
N GLU A 45 -5.06 8.80 7.32
CA GLU A 45 -4.19 8.51 8.45
C GLU A 45 -4.18 7.01 8.81
N ILE A 46 -5.35 6.36 8.79
CA ILE A 46 -5.46 4.92 9.05
C ILE A 46 -4.70 4.14 7.97
N ALA A 47 -4.95 4.43 6.68
CA ALA A 47 -4.22 3.78 5.59
C ALA A 47 -2.71 3.95 5.75
N LEU A 48 -2.25 5.17 6.08
CA LEU A 48 -0.83 5.48 6.24
C LEU A 48 -0.16 4.66 7.36
N VAL A 49 -0.84 4.47 8.49
CA VAL A 49 -0.32 3.65 9.60
C VAL A 49 -0.14 2.19 9.16
N GLY A 50 -1.11 1.63 8.44
CA GLY A 50 -0.98 0.28 7.88
C GLY A 50 0.16 0.16 6.88
N ALA A 51 0.28 1.14 5.97
CA ALA A 51 1.35 1.17 4.97
C ALA A 51 2.75 1.24 5.60
N ARG A 52 2.92 2.00 6.69
CA ARG A 52 4.19 2.05 7.43
C ARG A 52 4.59 0.69 7.98
N LYS A 53 3.62 -0.09 8.45
CA LYS A 53 3.87 -1.44 8.96
C LYS A 53 4.28 -2.40 7.87
N LEU A 54 3.72 -2.32 6.66
CA LEU A 54 4.06 -3.25 5.57
C LEU A 54 5.57 -3.38 5.30
N ASN A 55 6.32 -2.27 5.20
CA ASN A 55 7.77 -2.29 5.01
C ASN A 55 8.55 -1.73 6.21
N GLU A 56 8.14 -2.08 7.44
CA GLU A 56 8.90 -1.72 8.64
C GLU A 56 10.30 -2.36 8.59
N MET A 57 11.33 -1.59 8.96
CA MET A 57 12.75 -2.00 8.94
C MET A 57 13.24 -2.55 7.58
N ASP A 58 12.65 -2.12 6.46
CA ASP A 58 13.01 -2.55 5.11
C ASP A 58 12.87 -4.07 4.84
N ARG A 59 11.97 -4.74 5.55
CA ARG A 59 11.78 -6.20 5.43
C ARG A 59 11.40 -6.66 4.02
N ILE A 60 10.59 -5.89 3.28
CA ILE A 60 10.20 -6.22 1.90
C ILE A 60 11.39 -5.98 0.97
N GLY A 61 12.11 -4.87 1.15
CA GLY A 61 13.28 -4.55 0.32
C GLY A 61 14.39 -5.59 0.47
N GLN A 62 14.71 -5.97 1.71
CA GLN A 62 15.65 -7.04 2.02
C GLN A 62 15.20 -8.38 1.45
N MET A 63 13.92 -8.74 1.59
CA MET A 63 13.39 -9.99 1.05
C MET A 63 13.50 -10.06 -0.48
N ASN A 64 13.13 -8.99 -1.19
CA ASN A 64 13.31 -8.91 -2.63
C ASN A 64 14.79 -9.09 -3.05
N ASN A 65 15.72 -8.47 -2.30
CA ASN A 65 17.15 -8.61 -2.54
C ASN A 65 17.64 -10.04 -2.29
N MET A 66 17.19 -10.69 -1.22
CA MET A 66 17.52 -12.08 -0.91
C MET A 66 17.00 -13.02 -2.00
N VAL A 67 15.77 -12.84 -2.47
CA VAL A 67 15.18 -13.64 -3.56
C VAL A 67 16.00 -13.48 -4.84
N ALA A 68 16.36 -12.25 -5.20
CA ALA A 68 17.16 -11.98 -6.40
C ALA A 68 18.57 -12.58 -6.33
N ARG A 69 19.24 -12.48 -5.17
CA ARG A 69 20.58 -13.07 -4.96
C ARG A 69 20.53 -14.60 -4.90
N CYS A 70 19.51 -15.16 -4.26
CA CYS A 70 19.28 -16.61 -4.22
C CYS A 70 19.05 -17.15 -5.64
N ARG A 71 18.25 -16.47 -6.45
CA ARG A 71 18.06 -16.78 -7.87
C ARG A 71 19.38 -16.80 -8.64
N GLN A 72 20.22 -15.78 -8.43
CA GLN A 72 21.54 -15.70 -9.06
C GLN A 72 22.44 -16.88 -8.65
N LEU A 73 22.40 -17.22 -7.36
CA LEU A 73 23.19 -18.30 -6.79
C LEU A 73 22.79 -19.65 -7.35
N VAL A 74 21.49 -19.98 -7.39
CA VAL A 74 20.99 -21.23 -7.97
C VAL A 74 21.42 -21.37 -9.44
N PHE A 75 21.25 -20.30 -10.23
CA PHE A 75 21.69 -20.31 -11.63
C PHE A 75 23.19 -20.56 -11.77
N SER A 76 24.01 -19.88 -10.95
CA SER A 76 25.46 -20.05 -10.95
C SER A 76 25.87 -21.46 -10.53
N SER A 77 25.26 -22.02 -9.48
CA SER A 77 25.56 -23.37 -8.99
C SER A 77 25.16 -24.44 -10.01
N SER A 78 24.01 -24.28 -10.67
CA SER A 78 23.55 -25.15 -11.75
C SER A 78 24.56 -25.19 -12.89
N LYS A 79 25.06 -24.02 -13.31
CA LYS A 79 26.12 -23.93 -14.34
C LYS A 79 27.42 -24.59 -13.89
N GLN A 80 27.89 -24.29 -12.67
CA GLN A 80 29.11 -24.87 -12.11
C GLN A 80 29.04 -26.40 -11.99
N TYR A 81 27.88 -26.94 -11.61
CA TYR A 81 27.66 -28.39 -11.56
C TYR A 81 27.78 -29.03 -12.95
N ASN A 82 27.12 -28.45 -13.97
CA ASN A 82 27.20 -28.93 -15.35
C ASN A 82 28.64 -28.87 -15.91
N GLU A 83 29.37 -27.80 -15.61
CA GLU A 83 30.78 -27.66 -15.97
C GLU A 83 31.66 -28.70 -15.25
N ALA A 84 31.47 -28.90 -13.95
CA ALA A 84 32.21 -29.88 -13.16
C ALA A 84 31.96 -31.31 -13.65
N MET A 85 30.73 -31.65 -14.03
CA MET A 85 30.41 -32.97 -14.61
C MET A 85 31.18 -33.24 -15.91
N SER A 86 31.39 -32.22 -16.74
CA SER A 86 32.00 -32.38 -18.06
C SER A 86 33.53 -32.28 -18.04
N LEU A 87 34.09 -31.34 -17.27
CA LEU A 87 35.51 -31.00 -17.29
C LEU A 87 36.29 -31.58 -16.10
N TYR A 88 35.65 -31.72 -14.94
CA TYR A 88 36.32 -32.10 -13.70
C TYR A 88 35.51 -33.14 -12.90
N PRO A 89 35.40 -34.39 -13.38
CA PRO A 89 34.54 -35.40 -12.76
C PRO A 89 34.86 -35.68 -11.29
N GLN A 90 36.11 -35.46 -10.87
CA GLN A 90 36.58 -35.67 -9.49
C GLN A 90 35.93 -34.72 -8.47
N ILE A 91 35.54 -33.51 -8.88
CA ILE A 91 34.88 -32.52 -8.00
C ILE A 91 33.37 -32.44 -8.23
N SER A 92 32.83 -33.24 -9.15
CA SER A 92 31.41 -33.23 -9.53
C SER A 92 30.47 -33.49 -8.34
N HIS A 93 30.87 -34.33 -7.39
CA HIS A 93 30.09 -34.59 -6.18
C HIS A 93 29.96 -33.34 -5.31
N LEU A 94 31.05 -32.62 -5.08
CA LEU A 94 31.03 -31.38 -4.31
C LEU A 94 30.20 -30.31 -5.00
N ALA A 95 30.31 -30.18 -6.32
CA ALA A 95 29.51 -29.23 -7.09
C ALA A 95 28.01 -29.58 -7.03
N LYS A 96 27.67 -30.88 -6.97
CA LYS A 96 26.31 -31.35 -6.76
C LYS A 96 25.79 -30.98 -5.37
N ASP A 97 26.56 -31.25 -4.32
CA ASP A 97 26.17 -30.93 -2.95
C ASP A 97 25.87 -29.43 -2.79
N LEU A 98 26.70 -28.57 -3.39
CA LEU A 98 26.47 -27.12 -3.43
C LEU A 98 25.20 -26.74 -4.22
N TYR A 99 24.97 -27.36 -5.37
CA TYR A 99 23.75 -27.12 -6.15
C TYR A 99 22.48 -27.54 -5.38
N ASP A 100 22.50 -28.72 -4.76
CA ASP A 100 21.39 -29.23 -3.96
C ASP A 100 21.13 -28.32 -2.74
N GLU A 101 22.18 -27.85 -2.04
CA GLU A 101 22.07 -26.90 -0.93
C GLU A 101 21.44 -25.56 -1.36
N THR A 102 21.85 -25.03 -2.52
CA THR A 102 21.27 -23.77 -3.03
C THR A 102 19.81 -23.91 -3.45
N THR A 103 19.43 -25.06 -4.00
CA THR A 103 18.04 -25.39 -4.35
C THR A 103 17.17 -25.49 -3.09
N LEU A 104 17.65 -26.17 -2.06
CA LEU A 104 16.97 -26.26 -0.76
C LEU A 104 16.82 -24.87 -0.11
N SER A 105 17.88 -24.06 -0.16
CA SER A 105 17.86 -22.69 0.34
C SER A 105 16.81 -21.81 -0.37
N ALA A 106 16.61 -22.02 -1.68
CA ALA A 106 15.58 -21.31 -2.44
C ALA A 106 14.16 -21.67 -1.99
N VAL A 107 13.91 -22.96 -1.72
CA VAL A 107 12.62 -23.44 -1.19
C VAL A 107 12.36 -22.89 0.21
N GLU A 108 13.37 -22.90 1.08
CA GLU A 108 13.27 -22.35 2.42
C GLU A 108 13.00 -20.83 2.38
N LEU A 109 13.69 -20.09 1.51
CA LEU A 109 13.49 -18.65 1.36
C LEU A 109 12.07 -18.31 0.91
N GLU A 110 11.47 -19.09 -0.01
CA GLU A 110 10.08 -18.90 -0.40
C GLU A 110 9.11 -19.14 0.77
N SER A 111 9.40 -20.12 1.63
CA SER A 111 8.64 -20.36 2.87
C SER A 111 8.74 -19.16 3.82
N GLN A 112 9.94 -18.61 4.02
CA GLN A 112 10.16 -17.41 4.84
C GLN A 112 9.45 -16.18 4.24
N ARG A 113 9.46 -16.03 2.92
CA ARG A 113 8.73 -14.96 2.22
C ARG A 113 7.22 -15.08 2.44
N HIS A 114 6.67 -16.30 2.37
CA HIS A 114 5.26 -16.54 2.65
C HIS A 114 4.91 -16.22 4.11
N HIS A 115 5.75 -16.62 5.07
CA HIS A 115 5.57 -16.29 6.48
C HIS A 115 5.59 -14.77 6.71
N LEU A 116 6.57 -14.08 6.10
CA LEU A 116 6.67 -12.62 6.15
C LEU A 116 5.41 -11.94 5.61
N ARG A 117 4.79 -12.47 4.55
CA ARG A 117 3.52 -11.96 4.01
C ARG A 117 2.42 -11.99 5.06
N LEU A 118 2.22 -13.15 5.70
CA LEU A 118 1.15 -13.34 6.67
C LEU A 118 1.34 -12.43 7.88
N VAL A 119 2.57 -12.32 8.39
CA VAL A 119 2.91 -11.44 9.50
C VAL A 119 2.72 -9.97 9.13
N ALA A 120 3.23 -9.55 7.97
CA ALA A 120 3.12 -8.16 7.54
C ALA A 120 1.68 -7.72 7.29
N GLU A 121 0.86 -8.60 6.72
CA GLU A 121 -0.57 -8.36 6.56
C GLU A 121 -1.24 -8.24 7.93
N ALA A 122 -1.05 -9.20 8.83
CA ALA A 122 -1.66 -9.18 10.16
C ALA A 122 -1.30 -7.92 10.96
N GLU A 123 -0.02 -7.55 11.00
CA GLU A 123 0.46 -6.33 11.68
C GLU A 123 -0.10 -5.05 11.06
N ALA A 124 -0.20 -4.98 9.73
CA ALA A 124 -0.78 -3.81 9.07
C ALA A 124 -2.27 -3.69 9.36
N LYS A 125 -3.02 -4.80 9.36
CA LYS A 125 -4.45 -4.81 9.69
C LYS A 125 -4.70 -4.41 11.15
N ASP A 126 -3.91 -4.96 12.07
CA ASP A 126 -3.99 -4.63 13.50
C ASP A 126 -3.69 -3.15 13.73
N ALA A 127 -2.61 -2.61 13.14
CA ALA A 127 -2.26 -1.20 13.29
C ALA A 127 -3.34 -0.26 12.71
N MET A 128 -3.94 -0.62 11.58
CA MET A 128 -5.08 0.13 11.01
C MET A 128 -6.29 0.08 11.94
N GLN A 129 -6.63 -1.10 12.48
CA GLN A 129 -7.75 -1.27 13.39
C GLN A 129 -7.56 -0.48 14.70
N GLN A 130 -6.37 -0.54 15.31
CA GLN A 130 -6.05 0.24 16.50
C GLN A 130 -6.16 1.74 16.24
N LYS A 131 -5.69 2.20 15.08
CA LYS A 131 -5.81 3.61 14.69
C LYS A 131 -7.27 4.01 14.50
N PHE A 132 -8.07 3.17 13.84
CA PHE A 132 -9.50 3.38 13.70
C PHE A 132 -10.21 3.50 15.05
N LEU A 133 -9.95 2.59 15.99
CA LEU A 133 -10.52 2.63 17.34
C LEU A 133 -10.17 3.92 18.09
N SER A 134 -8.93 4.39 17.97
CA SER A 134 -8.49 5.66 18.58
C SER A 134 -9.23 6.88 18.03
N ILE A 135 -9.54 6.85 16.73
CA ILE A 135 -10.22 7.93 16.02
C ILE A 135 -11.72 7.90 16.30
N MET A 136 -12.33 6.72 16.27
CA MET A 136 -13.77 6.47 16.45
C MET A 136 -14.32 7.13 17.72
N ALA A 137 -13.57 7.09 18.82
CA ALA A 137 -13.98 7.71 20.10
C ALA A 137 -14.16 9.23 20.04
N THR A 138 -13.60 9.91 19.04
CA THR A 138 -13.62 11.38 18.92
C THR A 138 -14.71 11.92 18.00
N TYR A 139 -15.41 11.04 17.28
CA TYR A 139 -16.34 11.40 16.20
C TYR A 139 -17.75 11.81 16.64
N PRO A 140 -18.39 11.12 17.60
CA PRO A 140 -19.76 11.44 17.98
C PRO A 140 -19.90 12.90 18.39
N MET A 141 -20.82 13.60 17.73
CA MET A 141 -21.09 15.01 17.97
C MET A 141 -22.55 15.30 17.71
N ASP A 142 -23.24 15.81 18.73
CA ASP A 142 -24.62 16.25 18.63
C ASP A 142 -24.69 17.77 18.76
N LEU A 143 -24.98 18.42 17.65
CA LEU A 143 -25.30 19.84 17.56
C LEU A 143 -26.79 19.99 17.18
N PRO A 144 -27.46 21.08 17.58
CA PRO A 144 -28.88 21.30 17.28
C PRO A 144 -29.23 21.25 15.78
N TRP A 145 -28.25 21.43 14.90
CA TRP A 145 -28.41 21.42 13.44
C TRP A 145 -27.68 20.24 12.75
N LEU A 146 -26.91 19.43 13.48
CA LEU A 146 -26.08 18.35 12.94
C LEU A 146 -25.86 17.26 14.01
N SER A 147 -26.29 16.03 13.74
CA SER A 147 -25.91 14.86 14.53
C SER A 147 -24.99 13.97 13.71
N VAL A 148 -23.92 13.52 14.35
CA VAL A 148 -22.87 12.70 13.77
C VAL A 148 -22.76 11.42 14.55
N GLU A 149 -22.98 10.29 13.88
CA GLU A 149 -22.88 8.97 14.49
C GLU A 149 -21.43 8.46 14.56
N ILE A 150 -21.27 7.25 15.07
CA ILE A 150 -19.98 6.56 15.12
C ILE A 150 -19.59 6.12 13.69
N PRO A 151 -18.37 6.39 13.23
CA PRO A 151 -17.91 5.91 11.92
C PRO A 151 -17.82 4.38 11.90
N VAL A 152 -18.07 3.79 10.73
CA VAL A 152 -17.94 2.36 10.48
C VAL A 152 -16.81 2.13 9.47
N MET A 153 -15.97 1.13 9.75
CA MET A 153 -14.92 0.71 8.82
C MET A 153 -15.52 -0.31 7.83
N ASP A 154 -15.82 0.15 6.62
CA ASP A 154 -16.46 -0.68 5.58
C ASP A 154 -15.48 -1.68 4.97
N GLU A 155 -14.24 -1.24 4.74
CA GLU A 155 -13.25 -2.02 3.99
C GLU A 155 -11.85 -1.76 4.53
N LEU A 156 -11.08 -2.82 4.69
CA LEU A 156 -9.67 -2.78 5.06
C LEU A 156 -8.92 -3.81 4.22
N LYS A 157 -8.08 -3.32 3.32
CA LYS A 157 -7.34 -4.12 2.35
C LYS A 157 -5.85 -3.80 2.36
N VAL A 158 -5.07 -4.85 2.11
CA VAL A 158 -3.66 -4.74 1.76
C VAL A 158 -3.50 -5.16 0.29
N GLY A 159 -2.62 -4.49 -0.42
CA GLY A 159 -2.53 -4.55 -1.86
C GLY A 159 -1.13 -4.19 -2.35
N LYS A 160 -1.06 -3.86 -3.62
CA LYS A 160 0.11 -3.27 -4.26
C LYS A 160 -0.28 -1.98 -4.97
N LEU A 161 0.71 -1.23 -5.40
CA LEU A 161 0.51 -0.14 -6.34
C LEU A 161 0.72 -0.63 -7.77
N LYS A 162 -0.08 -0.08 -8.68
CA LYS A 162 0.13 -0.23 -10.13
C LYS A 162 1.32 0.60 -10.56
N ASP A 163 2.08 0.05 -11.50
CA ASP A 163 3.22 0.69 -12.18
C ASP A 163 4.37 1.11 -11.24
N VAL A 164 4.49 0.47 -10.08
CA VAL A 164 5.61 0.63 -9.14
C VAL A 164 6.52 -0.58 -9.22
N GLN A 165 7.66 -0.38 -9.91
CA GLN A 165 8.71 -1.39 -10.12
C GLN A 165 9.25 -1.96 -8.80
N CYS A 166 9.96 -3.09 -8.90
CA CYS A 166 10.68 -3.67 -7.77
C CYS A 166 11.95 -2.86 -7.47
N ASN A 167 12.39 -2.87 -6.21
CA ASN A 167 13.64 -2.23 -5.79
C ASN A 167 14.91 -2.95 -6.26
N VAL A 168 14.77 -4.15 -6.83
CA VAL A 168 15.91 -4.96 -7.25
C VAL A 168 16.42 -4.47 -8.61
N GLU A 169 17.70 -4.07 -8.64
CA GLU A 169 18.41 -3.83 -9.88
C GLU A 169 18.61 -5.12 -10.67
N ARG A 170 18.59 -5.00 -11.99
CA ARG A 170 18.98 -6.08 -12.88
C ARG A 170 20.34 -6.63 -12.45
N LEU A 171 20.36 -7.94 -12.22
CA LEU A 171 21.56 -8.65 -11.79
C LEU A 171 22.70 -8.40 -12.79
N LYS A 172 23.88 -8.14 -12.26
CA LYS A 172 25.11 -7.92 -13.02
C LYS A 172 25.96 -9.20 -12.93
N ASN A 173 26.83 -9.43 -13.90
CA ASN A 173 27.88 -10.48 -13.91
C ASN A 173 27.49 -11.87 -14.44
N ILE A 174 26.25 -12.12 -14.88
CA ILE A 174 25.88 -13.37 -15.56
C ILE A 174 25.12 -13.05 -16.85
N ASP A 175 25.85 -12.97 -17.97
CA ASP A 175 25.32 -12.51 -19.25
C ASP A 175 24.16 -13.38 -19.79
N GLU A 176 24.24 -14.70 -19.58
CA GLU A 176 23.20 -15.65 -19.96
C GLU A 176 21.88 -15.39 -19.23
N LEU A 177 21.95 -15.13 -17.92
CA LEU A 177 20.78 -14.82 -17.10
C LEU A 177 20.19 -13.46 -17.49
N VAL A 178 21.04 -12.48 -17.78
CA VAL A 178 20.62 -11.16 -18.24
C VAL A 178 19.91 -11.24 -19.60
N ALA A 179 20.43 -12.03 -20.55
CA ALA A 179 19.79 -12.24 -21.84
C ALA A 179 18.44 -12.94 -21.69
N TYR A 180 18.36 -13.94 -20.80
CA TYR A 180 17.11 -14.62 -20.48
C TYR A 180 16.08 -13.67 -19.86
N ASP A 181 16.47 -12.87 -18.87
CA ASP A 181 15.57 -11.91 -18.20
C ASP A 181 15.03 -10.84 -19.15
N GLN A 182 15.83 -10.42 -20.14
CA GLN A 182 15.38 -9.55 -21.22
C GLN A 182 14.40 -10.26 -22.14
N SER A 183 14.65 -11.51 -22.52
CA SER A 183 13.75 -12.30 -23.37
C SER A 183 12.39 -12.54 -22.72
N GLN A 184 12.35 -12.72 -21.40
CA GLN A 184 11.14 -12.93 -20.62
C GLN A 184 10.46 -11.63 -20.18
N SER A 185 11.01 -10.46 -20.55
CA SER A 185 10.51 -9.15 -20.14
C SER A 185 10.38 -8.99 -18.61
N TYR A 186 11.27 -9.59 -17.83
CA TYR A 186 11.29 -9.46 -16.37
C TYR A 186 11.86 -8.13 -15.89
N VAL A 187 12.67 -7.47 -16.71
CA VAL A 187 13.26 -6.16 -16.43
C VAL A 187 12.48 -5.08 -17.18
N SER A 188 12.33 -3.90 -16.57
CA SER A 188 11.74 -2.75 -17.28
C SER A 188 12.55 -2.43 -18.54
N SER A 189 11.84 -2.05 -19.59
CA SER A 189 12.40 -1.65 -20.89
C SER A 189 12.77 -0.17 -20.93
N ASP A 190 12.55 0.56 -19.82
CA ASP A 190 12.74 2.01 -19.77
C ASP A 190 14.23 2.39 -19.85
N PRO A 191 14.62 3.29 -20.77
CA PRO A 191 15.99 3.74 -20.92
C PRO A 191 16.40 4.57 -19.70
N GLY A 192 17.06 3.92 -18.74
CA GLY A 192 17.57 4.53 -17.50
C GLY A 192 17.26 3.72 -16.24
N LEU A 193 16.17 2.94 -16.25
CA LEU A 193 15.71 2.14 -15.11
C LEU A 193 15.84 0.65 -15.40
N LYS A 194 16.99 0.08 -15.04
CA LYS A 194 17.25 -1.37 -15.14
C LYS A 194 16.75 -2.09 -13.89
N LEU A 195 15.46 -1.99 -13.60
CA LEU A 195 14.84 -2.62 -12.44
C LEU A 195 13.95 -3.79 -12.86
N TYR A 196 13.79 -4.76 -11.96
CA TYR A 196 12.80 -5.82 -12.18
C TYR A 196 11.37 -5.27 -12.12
N ARG A 197 10.50 -5.87 -12.93
CA ARG A 197 9.07 -5.55 -12.95
C ARG A 197 8.39 -5.90 -11.65
N GLU A 198 7.27 -5.24 -11.41
CA GLU A 198 6.47 -5.42 -10.21
C GLU A 198 5.77 -6.78 -10.15
N SER A 199 5.69 -7.38 -8.97
CA SER A 199 4.86 -8.57 -8.68
C SER A 199 5.05 -9.75 -9.63
N ILE A 200 6.26 -9.93 -10.15
CA ILE A 200 6.61 -11.02 -11.06
C ILE A 200 7.10 -12.26 -10.30
N ASP A 201 7.02 -13.42 -10.96
CA ASP A 201 7.77 -14.62 -10.59
C ASP A 201 8.88 -14.82 -11.63
N ALA A 202 10.10 -14.42 -11.27
CA ALA A 202 11.25 -14.43 -12.17
C ALA A 202 11.84 -15.85 -12.26
N LYS A 203 11.15 -16.76 -12.96
CA LYS A 203 11.59 -18.15 -13.08
C LYS A 203 12.97 -18.29 -13.71
N LEU A 204 13.69 -19.36 -13.38
CA LEU A 204 14.94 -19.74 -14.03
C LEU A 204 14.66 -20.59 -15.28
N PRO A 205 15.58 -20.61 -16.27
CA PRO A 205 15.47 -21.50 -17.43
C PRO A 205 15.72 -22.97 -17.06
N GLY A 206 15.24 -23.89 -17.90
CA GLY A 206 15.60 -25.31 -17.83
C GLY A 206 15.00 -26.07 -16.63
N ALA A 207 15.80 -26.94 -16.02
CA ALA A 207 15.39 -27.80 -14.91
C ALA A 207 15.02 -27.01 -13.63
N ASP A 208 15.60 -25.82 -13.47
CA ASP A 208 15.38 -24.92 -12.32
C ASP A 208 14.07 -24.10 -12.44
N SER A 209 13.30 -24.28 -13.52
CA SER A 209 12.03 -23.57 -13.75
C SER A 209 10.90 -23.95 -12.80
N SER A 210 11.07 -25.04 -12.04
CA SER A 210 10.17 -25.46 -10.97
C SER A 210 10.25 -24.55 -9.75
N LEU A 211 11.40 -23.90 -9.53
CA LEU A 211 11.61 -22.95 -8.44
C LEU A 211 10.91 -21.62 -8.74
N THR A 212 10.42 -20.98 -7.67
CA THR A 212 9.72 -19.70 -7.73
C THR A 212 10.55 -18.60 -7.11
N PHE A 213 10.66 -17.47 -7.80
CA PHE A 213 11.41 -16.29 -7.36
C PHE A 213 10.52 -15.05 -7.48
N LYS A 214 9.64 -14.87 -6.50
CA LYS A 214 8.64 -13.80 -6.50
C LYS A 214 9.25 -12.49 -6.00
N LEU A 215 9.19 -11.46 -6.84
CA LEU A 215 9.64 -10.11 -6.53
C LEU A 215 8.43 -9.18 -6.32
N ALA A 216 8.34 -8.59 -5.14
CA ALA A 216 7.23 -7.72 -4.79
C ALA A 216 7.43 -6.28 -5.31
N SER A 217 6.31 -5.59 -5.53
CA SER A 217 6.31 -4.16 -5.88
C SER A 217 6.79 -3.35 -4.69
N LEU A 218 7.87 -2.59 -4.85
CA LEU A 218 8.40 -1.72 -3.80
C LEU A 218 9.26 -0.63 -4.43
N ALA A 219 8.96 0.64 -4.11
CA ALA A 219 9.67 1.77 -4.70
C ALA A 219 11.19 1.67 -4.43
N PRO A 220 12.03 1.71 -5.49
CA PRO A 220 13.49 1.72 -5.35
C PRO A 220 13.96 3.02 -4.68
N PRO A 221 15.13 3.00 -4.02
CA PRO A 221 15.80 4.23 -3.61
C PRO A 221 16.30 4.99 -4.84
N VAL A 222 16.14 6.32 -4.83
CA VAL A 222 16.63 7.22 -5.89
C VAL A 222 17.66 8.14 -5.23
N GLU A 223 18.88 8.19 -5.79
CA GLU A 223 19.98 9.00 -5.23
C GLU A 223 20.20 8.79 -3.72
N ASN A 224 20.22 7.52 -3.29
CA ASN A 224 20.33 7.10 -1.88
C ASN A 224 19.20 7.60 -0.96
N THR A 225 18.11 8.11 -1.53
CA THR A 225 16.94 8.59 -0.78
C THR A 225 15.84 7.54 -0.80
N VAL A 226 15.35 7.20 0.39
CA VAL A 226 14.22 6.27 0.57
C VAL A 226 12.92 7.03 0.44
N SER A 227 12.01 6.51 -0.39
CA SER A 227 10.66 7.05 -0.48
C SER A 227 9.91 6.80 0.84
N PRO A 228 9.38 7.83 1.53
CA PRO A 228 8.59 7.61 2.74
C PRO A 228 7.25 6.96 2.40
N ALA A 229 6.63 6.34 3.41
CA ALA A 229 5.22 5.97 3.34
C ALA A 229 4.38 7.22 3.04
N ARG A 230 3.49 7.13 2.06
CA ARG A 230 2.77 8.30 1.52
C ARG A 230 1.38 7.93 1.04
N MET A 231 0.49 8.93 1.05
CA MET A 231 -0.83 8.81 0.46
C MET A 231 -0.73 8.73 -1.06
N VAL A 232 -1.60 7.92 -1.66
CA VAL A 232 -1.71 7.74 -3.10
C VAL A 232 -3.17 7.79 -3.53
N LEU A 233 -3.39 7.98 -4.83
CA LEU A 233 -4.73 7.95 -5.39
C LEU A 233 -5.30 6.52 -5.32
N ALA A 234 -6.56 6.41 -4.92
CA ALA A 234 -7.30 5.14 -4.85
C ALA A 234 -7.24 4.31 -6.16
N GLY A 235 -7.23 4.97 -7.32
CA GLY A 235 -7.16 4.29 -8.62
C GLY A 235 -5.84 3.53 -8.89
N LEU A 236 -4.77 3.89 -8.17
CA LEU A 236 -3.45 3.24 -8.26
C LEU A 236 -3.36 1.98 -7.39
N PHE A 237 -4.31 1.76 -6.48
CA PHE A 237 -4.38 0.53 -5.73
C PHE A 237 -4.73 -0.65 -6.65
N ALA A 238 -4.06 -1.77 -6.43
CA ALA A 238 -4.42 -3.06 -7.01
C ALA A 238 -4.34 -4.13 -5.93
N ASP A 239 -5.21 -5.13 -6.03
CA ASP A 239 -5.12 -6.31 -5.18
C ASP A 239 -3.81 -7.06 -5.47
N VAL A 240 -3.26 -7.70 -4.44
CA VAL A 240 -2.04 -8.50 -4.58
C VAL A 240 -2.35 -9.74 -5.44
N PRO A 241 -1.64 -9.97 -6.55
CA PRO A 241 -1.82 -11.19 -7.33
C PRO A 241 -1.24 -12.38 -6.56
N GLY A 242 -2.12 -13.32 -6.19
CA GLY A 242 -1.76 -14.60 -5.60
C GLY A 242 -1.04 -14.46 -4.25
N ASP A 243 0.24 -14.81 -4.23
CA ASP A 243 1.03 -14.96 -3.00
C ASP A 243 2.15 -13.90 -2.84
N GLN A 244 2.07 -12.78 -3.56
CA GLN A 244 3.05 -11.70 -3.49
C GLN A 244 3.03 -10.95 -2.14
N LEU A 245 4.10 -10.22 -1.81
CA LEU A 245 4.11 -9.36 -0.61
C LEU A 245 3.32 -8.07 -0.89
N PRO A 246 2.41 -7.66 0.01
CA PRO A 246 1.69 -6.39 -0.11
C PRO A 246 2.62 -5.20 0.18
N SER A 247 2.44 -4.11 -0.56
CA SER A 247 3.18 -2.85 -0.40
C SER A 247 2.28 -1.61 -0.35
N ALA A 248 0.95 -1.79 -0.37
CA ALA A 248 -0.03 -0.72 -0.25
C ALA A 248 -1.17 -1.13 0.67
N THR A 249 -1.87 -0.14 1.21
CA THR A 249 -3.08 -0.31 2.02
C THR A 249 -4.21 0.54 1.47
N LYS A 250 -5.45 0.05 1.63
CA LYS A 250 -6.67 0.76 1.30
C LYS A 250 -7.68 0.60 2.42
N VAL A 251 -8.30 1.70 2.82
CA VAL A 251 -9.31 1.74 3.88
C VAL A 251 -10.50 2.55 3.40
N LYS A 252 -11.70 2.03 3.63
CA LYS A 252 -12.95 2.74 3.39
C LYS A 252 -13.70 2.89 4.70
N ILE A 253 -14.14 4.12 4.97
CA ILE A 253 -14.86 4.49 6.19
C ILE A 253 -16.16 5.16 5.78
N SER A 254 -17.26 4.73 6.39
CA SER A 254 -18.56 5.38 6.28
C SER A 254 -18.92 6.08 7.59
N LEU A 255 -19.65 7.18 7.48
CA LEU A 255 -20.14 7.98 8.59
C LEU A 255 -21.58 8.39 8.31
N ALA A 256 -22.50 7.95 9.16
CA ALA A 256 -23.89 8.40 9.12
C ALA A 256 -24.02 9.76 9.80
N MET A 257 -24.74 10.67 9.15
CA MET A 257 -24.94 12.03 9.60
C MET A 257 -26.38 12.45 9.34
N SER A 258 -26.99 13.17 10.28
CA SER A 258 -28.33 13.74 10.11
C SER A 258 -28.30 15.25 10.34
N THR A 259 -29.09 15.98 9.55
CA THR A 259 -29.24 17.44 9.72
C THR A 259 -30.63 17.77 10.27
N GLY A 260 -30.66 18.67 11.26
CA GLY A 260 -31.90 19.09 11.93
C GLY A 260 -32.70 20.17 11.18
N LEU A 261 -32.24 20.62 10.01
CA LEU A 261 -32.85 21.68 9.21
C LEU A 261 -33.65 21.08 8.04
N GLY A 262 -34.96 20.90 8.23
CA GLY A 262 -35.87 20.34 7.21
C GLY A 262 -36.32 18.89 7.50
N PRO A 263 -37.09 18.23 6.59
CA PRO A 263 -37.42 16.82 6.76
C PRO A 263 -36.11 16.02 6.88
N HIS A 264 -35.94 15.27 7.98
CA HIS A 264 -34.70 14.62 8.39
C HIS A 264 -33.91 14.04 7.22
N ALA A 265 -32.88 14.77 6.79
CA ALA A 265 -31.96 14.31 5.76
C ALA A 265 -30.85 13.53 6.46
N GLU A 266 -31.02 12.22 6.55
CA GLU A 266 -29.94 11.28 6.85
C GLU A 266 -29.09 11.10 5.59
N ASN A 267 -27.78 11.25 5.75
CA ASN A 267 -26.83 11.07 4.67
C ASN A 267 -25.63 10.27 5.18
N THR A 268 -25.14 9.34 4.36
CA THR A 268 -23.94 8.56 4.67
C THR A 268 -22.79 9.12 3.87
N MET A 269 -21.81 9.70 4.55
CA MET A 269 -20.55 10.10 3.93
C MET A 269 -19.61 8.91 3.91
N SER A 270 -19.01 8.61 2.75
CA SER A 270 -17.94 7.62 2.66
C SER A 270 -16.65 8.30 2.22
N ALA A 271 -15.54 7.96 2.87
CA ALA A 271 -14.20 8.31 2.39
C ALA A 271 -13.35 7.06 2.19
N GLU A 272 -12.45 7.15 1.22
CA GLU A 272 -11.48 6.13 0.89
C GLU A 272 -10.09 6.73 1.03
N GLY A 273 -9.25 6.08 1.84
CA GLY A 273 -7.83 6.38 1.98
C GLY A 273 -7.00 5.27 1.38
N THR A 274 -5.92 5.62 0.69
CA THR A 274 -4.97 4.64 0.10
C THR A 274 -3.55 5.10 0.33
N ALA A 275 -2.68 4.23 0.84
CA ALA A 275 -1.30 4.57 1.14
C ALA A 275 -0.30 3.55 0.59
N SER A 276 0.87 4.05 0.20
CA SER A 276 2.06 3.28 -0.17
C SER A 276 2.92 3.04 1.05
N ALA A 277 3.49 1.84 1.16
CA ALA A 277 4.56 1.55 2.10
C ALA A 277 5.81 2.39 1.81
N THR A 278 6.68 2.48 2.82
CA THR A 278 8.03 3.03 2.68
C THR A 278 8.79 2.23 1.62
N GLY A 279 9.52 2.92 0.74
CA GLY A 279 10.37 2.29 -0.27
C GLY A 279 11.52 1.49 0.32
N ALA A 280 12.31 0.87 -0.54
CA ALA A 280 13.46 0.09 -0.11
C ALA A 280 14.64 0.97 0.32
N CYS A 281 15.47 0.47 1.23
CA CYS A 281 16.73 1.13 1.58
C CYS A 281 17.78 0.96 0.45
N PRO A 282 18.74 1.90 0.32
CA PRO A 282 19.89 1.75 -0.57
C PRO A 282 20.66 0.49 -0.23
N GLN A 283 21.04 -0.27 -1.26
CA GLN A 283 21.97 -1.38 -1.07
C GLN A 283 23.36 -0.81 -0.83
N MET A 284 23.95 -1.11 0.34
CA MET A 284 25.37 -0.88 0.62
C MET A 284 26.24 -1.94 -0.05
#